data_AF-D2PCB9-F1
#
_entry.id   AF-D2PCB9-F1
#
_cell.length_a   1.000
_cell.length_b   1.000
_cell.length_c   1.000
_cell.angle_alpha   90.00
_cell.angle_beta   90.00
_cell.angle_gamma   90.00
#
_symmetry.space_group_name_H-M   'P 1'
#
loop_
_entity.id
_entity.type
_entity.pdbx_description
1 polymer ?
#
loop_
_entity_poly.entity_id
_entity_poly.type
_entity_poly.pdbx_seq_one_letter_code
_entity_poly.pdbx_strand_id
1 'polypeptide(L)'
;MLDELMKKILIHIYKYGPDNPWYMARRLLGESGWVAKYDENRVEEVCKKLEEMGYLIRFQGSLKKSVTSSIKPWLKVKARELNHKPKGIYYDLSKEGKKIASLLYKEYKREN
;
A
#
# COMPACT_ATOMS: atom_id res chain seq x y z
N MET A 1 -12.20 -10.44 -14.80
CA MET A 1 -12.37 -8.98 -15.00
C MET A 1 -11.98 -8.30 -13.70
N LEU A 2 -11.22 -7.19 -13.73
CA LEU A 2 -10.81 -6.49 -12.50
C LEU A 2 -11.94 -5.62 -11.96
N ASP A 3 -12.30 -5.83 -10.70
CA ASP A 3 -13.28 -5.03 -9.96
C ASP A 3 -12.79 -3.58 -9.77
N GLU A 4 -13.70 -2.65 -9.51
CA GLU A 4 -13.35 -1.24 -9.34
C GLU A 4 -12.42 -1.03 -8.14
N LEU A 5 -12.71 -1.69 -7.01
CA LEU A 5 -11.87 -1.62 -5.80
C LEU A 5 -10.48 -2.23 -6.05
N MET A 6 -10.41 -3.32 -6.83
CA MET A 6 -9.13 -3.92 -7.24
C MET A 6 -8.28 -2.93 -8.02
N LYS A 7 -8.87 -2.25 -9.01
CA LYS A 7 -8.16 -1.23 -9.80
C LYS A 7 -7.65 -0.11 -8.91
N LYS A 8 -8.49 0.41 -8.01
CA LYS A 8 -8.09 1.49 -7.07
C LYS A 8 -6.94 1.07 -6.16
N ILE A 9 -6.93 -0.16 -5.63
CA ILE A 9 -5.83 -0.69 -4.82
C ILE A 9 -4.53 -0.77 -5.62
N LEU A 10 -4.58 -1.30 -6.85
CA LEU A 10 -3.40 -1.39 -7.72
C LEU A 10 -2.81 0.00 -8.03
N ILE A 11 -3.67 0.96 -8.38
CA ILE A 11 -3.30 2.36 -8.64
C ILE A 11 -2.70 3.01 -7.37
N HIS A 12 -3.30 2.76 -6.20
CA HIS A 12 -2.82 3.30 -4.93
C HIS A 12 -1.42 2.82 -4.60
N ILE A 13 -1.18 1.51 -4.63
CA ILE A 13 0.15 0.94 -4.34
C ILE A 13 1.17 1.38 -5.39
N TYR A 14 0.77 1.52 -6.66
CA TYR A 14 1.65 2.03 -7.72
C TYR A 14 2.11 3.48 -7.45
N LYS A 15 1.19 4.34 -6.99
CA LYS A 15 1.46 5.75 -6.76
C LYS A 15 2.21 6.01 -5.44
N TYR A 16 1.81 5.34 -4.36
CA TYR A 16 2.26 5.65 -3.00
C TYR A 16 3.25 4.62 -2.43
N GLY A 17 3.38 3.46 -3.06
CA GLY A 17 4.24 2.36 -2.60
C GLY A 17 3.50 1.31 -1.77
N PRO A 18 4.24 0.36 -1.17
CA PRO A 18 3.67 -0.75 -0.41
C PRO A 18 2.83 -0.28 0.77
N ASP A 19 1.66 -0.87 0.95
CA ASP A 19 0.72 -0.48 2.01
C ASP A 19 -0.01 -1.69 2.62
N ASN A 20 -0.68 -1.48 3.75
CA ASN A 20 -1.51 -2.49 4.40
C ASN A 20 -3.01 -2.21 4.20
N PRO A 21 -3.88 -3.23 4.27
CA PRO A 21 -5.33 -3.08 4.07
C PRO A 21 -5.99 -2.07 5.01
N TRP A 22 -5.55 -2.01 6.27
CA TRP A 22 -6.10 -1.11 7.28
C TRP A 22 -5.93 0.37 6.91
N TYR A 23 -4.73 0.74 6.44
CA TYR A 23 -4.46 2.08 5.94
C TYR A 23 -5.20 2.31 4.62
N MET A 24 -5.12 1.38 3.68
CA MET A 24 -5.78 1.51 2.37
C MET A 24 -7.28 1.76 2.49
N ALA A 25 -7.97 1.13 3.45
CA ALA A 25 -9.39 1.37 3.73
C ALA A 25 -9.72 2.83 4.10
N ARG A 26 -8.74 3.59 4.60
CA ARG A 26 -8.88 4.99 5.04
C ARG A 26 -8.32 6.01 4.05
N ARG A 27 -7.26 5.65 3.32
CA ARG A 27 -6.49 6.61 2.50
C ARG A 27 -6.40 6.26 1.02
N LEU A 28 -7.26 5.35 0.53
CA LEU A 28 -7.25 4.91 -0.86
C LEU A 28 -7.21 6.13 -1.81
N LEU A 29 -6.33 6.07 -2.81
CA LEU A 29 -6.08 7.14 -3.78
C LEU A 29 -5.81 8.56 -3.23
N GLY A 30 -5.41 8.70 -1.96
CA GLY A 30 -5.08 10.00 -1.35
C GLY A 30 -6.24 10.67 -0.63
N GLU A 31 -7.33 9.93 -0.38
CA GLU A 31 -8.36 10.37 0.54
C GLU A 31 -7.78 10.62 1.94
N SER A 32 -8.24 11.69 2.59
CA SER A 32 -7.82 12.08 3.93
C SER A 32 -9.03 11.96 4.88
N GLY A 33 -8.97 10.99 5.80
CA GLY A 33 -10.03 10.78 6.77
C GLY A 33 -9.62 9.83 7.89
N TRP A 34 -10.14 10.07 9.10
CA TRP A 34 -10.01 9.15 10.24
C TRP A 34 -10.99 7.97 10.14
N VAL A 35 -12.12 8.18 9.48
CA VAL A 35 -13.16 7.17 9.23
C VAL A 35 -12.81 6.40 7.96
N ALA A 36 -12.87 5.07 8.02
CA ALA A 36 -12.66 4.23 6.85
C ALA A 36 -13.81 4.42 5.85
N LYS A 37 -13.48 4.79 4.61
CA LYS A 37 -14.47 4.90 3.52
C LYS A 37 -14.87 3.53 2.99
N TYR A 38 -13.95 2.57 3.06
CA TYR A 38 -14.17 1.20 2.64
C TYR A 38 -14.13 0.27 3.86
N ASP A 39 -14.90 -0.81 3.81
CA ASP A 39 -14.83 -1.88 4.81
C ASP A 39 -13.43 -2.54 4.76
N GLU A 40 -12.75 -2.56 5.91
CA GLU A 40 -11.42 -3.13 6.07
C GLU A 40 -11.36 -4.60 5.66
N ASN A 41 -12.38 -5.39 6.02
CA ASN A 41 -12.45 -6.81 5.68
C ASN A 41 -12.53 -6.99 4.18
N ARG A 42 -13.32 -6.13 3.51
CA ARG A 42 -13.46 -6.17 2.06
C ARG A 42 -12.15 -5.79 1.36
N VAL A 43 -11.44 -4.79 1.85
CA VAL A 43 -10.12 -4.41 1.32
C VAL A 43 -9.12 -5.56 1.49
N GLU A 44 -9.14 -6.23 2.63
CA GLU A 44 -8.26 -7.39 2.88
C GLU A 44 -8.57 -8.56 1.95
N GLU A 45 -9.85 -8.93 1.77
CA GLU A 45 -10.28 -9.94 0.80
C GLU A 45 -9.81 -9.62 -0.62
N VAL A 46 -9.93 -8.35 -1.03
CA VAL A 46 -9.49 -7.93 -2.37
C VAL A 46 -7.97 -8.00 -2.49
N CYS A 47 -7.21 -7.63 -1.46
CA CYS A 47 -5.75 -7.79 -1.45
C CYS A 47 -5.34 -9.25 -1.58
N LYS A 48 -6.01 -10.17 -0.86
CA LYS A 48 -5.77 -11.62 -0.97
C LYS A 48 -6.08 -12.13 -2.38
N LYS A 49 -7.20 -11.75 -2.97
CA LYS A 49 -7.54 -12.11 -4.35
C LYS A 49 -6.50 -11.60 -5.35
N LEU A 50 -6.03 -10.36 -5.19
CA LEU A 50 -4.98 -9.80 -6.05
C LEU A 50 -3.62 -10.49 -5.84
N GLU A 51 -3.33 -10.99 -4.64
CA GLU A 51 -2.18 -11.85 -4.36
C GLU A 51 -2.32 -13.20 -5.07
N GLU A 52 -3.47 -13.87 -4.97
CA GLU A 52 -3.76 -15.14 -5.64
C GLU A 52 -3.69 -15.03 -7.18
N MET A 53 -4.12 -13.89 -7.72
CA MET A 53 -4.01 -13.57 -9.16
C MET A 53 -2.58 -13.21 -9.60
N GLY A 54 -1.62 -13.12 -8.67
CA GLY A 54 -0.23 -12.80 -8.97
C GLY A 54 0.06 -11.33 -9.22
N TYR A 55 -0.87 -10.41 -8.92
CA TYR A 55 -0.67 -8.96 -9.08
C TYR A 55 -0.07 -8.30 -7.85
N LEU A 56 -0.38 -8.80 -6.66
CA LEU A 56 0.24 -8.37 -5.41
C LEU A 56 1.18 -9.45 -4.86
N ILE A 57 2.15 -9.00 -4.08
CA ILE A 57 3.03 -9.85 -3.28
C ILE A 57 3.07 -9.31 -1.86
N ARG A 58 3.27 -10.18 -0.88
CA ARG A 58 3.56 -9.74 0.48
C ARG A 58 4.91 -9.05 0.52
N PHE A 59 4.91 -7.81 1.00
CA PHE A 59 6.13 -7.05 1.18
C PHE A 59 6.91 -7.60 2.37
N GLN A 60 8.02 -8.29 2.09
CA GLN A 60 8.93 -8.85 3.09
C GLN A 60 10.14 -7.95 3.40
N GLY A 61 10.24 -6.80 2.72
CA GLY A 61 11.33 -5.85 2.93
C GLY A 61 11.24 -5.13 4.28
N SER A 62 12.35 -4.51 4.69
CA SER A 62 12.27 -3.47 5.70
C SER A 62 11.54 -2.27 5.08
N LEU A 63 10.39 -1.88 5.65
CA LEU A 63 9.81 -0.56 5.39
C LEU A 63 10.91 0.44 5.78
N LYS A 64 11.64 0.98 4.79
CA LYS A 64 12.88 1.74 5.03
C LYS A 64 12.60 2.91 5.98
N LYS A 65 12.93 2.72 7.26
CA LYS A 65 13.26 3.76 8.23
C LYS A 65 14.76 3.77 8.46
N SER A 66 15.57 3.64 7.40
CA SER A 66 17.02 3.76 7.56
C SER A 66 17.33 5.23 7.85
N VAL A 67 17.33 5.55 9.14
CA VAL A 67 17.79 6.80 9.68
C VAL A 67 19.27 6.88 9.31
N THR A 68 19.64 7.77 8.39
CA THR A 68 21.03 7.90 7.92
C THR A 68 21.95 8.28 9.09
N SER A 69 23.24 7.94 8.98
CA SER A 69 24.24 8.20 10.02
C SER A 69 24.26 9.66 10.50
N SER A 70 23.88 10.60 9.63
CA SER A 70 23.79 12.04 9.82
C SER A 70 22.61 12.55 10.67
N ILE A 71 21.67 11.69 11.09
CA ILE A 71 20.52 12.10 11.92
C ILE A 71 20.81 11.95 13.42
N LYS A 72 20.25 12.86 14.23
CA LYS A 72 20.49 12.98 15.69
C LYS A 72 20.18 11.67 16.46
N PRO A 73 20.99 11.30 17.46
CA PRO A 73 20.83 10.04 18.21
C PRO A 73 19.45 9.83 18.85
N TRP A 74 18.82 10.86 19.41
CA TRP A 74 17.50 10.75 20.04
C TRP A 74 16.37 10.45 19.03
N LEU A 75 16.49 10.91 17.78
CA LEU A 75 15.58 10.55 16.69
C LEU A 75 15.77 9.09 16.25
N LYS A 76 17.02 8.58 16.29
CA LYS A 76 17.32 7.16 16.07
C LYS A 76 16.74 6.29 17.17
N VAL A 77 16.80 6.73 18.43
CA VAL A 77 16.15 6.05 19.57
C VAL A 77 14.63 6.03 19.37
N LYS A 78 14.00 7.15 19.00
CA LYS A 78 12.56 7.20 18.70
C LYS A 78 12.16 6.30 17.51
N ALA A 79 13.00 6.22 16.47
CA ALA A 79 12.81 5.29 15.35
C ALA A 79 12.98 3.82 15.77
N ARG A 80 13.88 3.54 16.72
CA ARG A 80 14.09 2.23 17.36
C ARG A 80 12.92 1.83 18.26
N GLU A 81 12.29 2.78 18.94
CA GLU A 81 11.09 2.52 19.76
C GLU A 81 9.84 2.38 18.90
N LEU A 82 9.81 3.00 17.72
CA LEU A 82 8.85 2.72 16.65
C LEU A 82 9.11 1.37 15.93
N ASN A 83 9.93 0.47 16.49
CA ASN A 83 10.05 -0.95 16.06
C ASN A 83 8.77 -1.77 16.30
N HIS A 84 7.68 -1.14 16.73
CA HIS A 84 6.36 -1.65 16.40
C HIS A 84 6.24 -1.65 14.88
N LYS A 85 6.62 -2.76 14.23
CA LYS A 85 6.11 -3.09 12.89
C LYS A 85 4.62 -2.78 12.96
N PRO A 86 4.09 -1.84 12.16
CA PRO A 86 2.65 -1.63 12.11
C PRO A 86 2.01 -3.01 11.92
N LYS A 87 1.12 -3.40 12.85
CA LYS A 87 0.49 -4.71 12.83
C LYS A 87 -0.19 -4.89 11.46
N GLY A 88 0.12 -5.97 10.76
CA GLY A 88 -0.54 -6.32 9.52
C GLY A 88 0.41 -6.71 8.38
N ILE A 89 -0.19 -7.34 7.37
CA ILE A 89 0.48 -7.73 6.13
C ILE A 89 0.54 -6.50 5.22
N TYR A 90 1.73 -6.18 4.72
CA TYR A 90 1.91 -5.17 3.68
C TYR A 90 1.94 -5.86 2.32
N TYR A 91 1.32 -5.22 1.34
CA TYR A 91 1.31 -5.67 -0.05
C TYR A 91 2.11 -4.69 -0.92
N ASP A 92 2.89 -5.25 -1.84
CA ASP A 92 3.56 -4.52 -2.92
C ASP A 92 3.11 -5.12 -4.26
N LEU A 93 3.36 -4.40 -5.36
CA LEU A 93 3.05 -4.87 -6.70
C LEU A 93 4.09 -5.90 -7.15
N SER A 94 3.59 -7.00 -7.71
CA SER A 94 4.43 -7.94 -8.48
C SER A 94 4.92 -7.28 -9.78
N LYS A 95 5.79 -7.98 -10.53
CA LYS A 95 6.21 -7.50 -11.87
C LYS A 95 5.03 -7.33 -12.81
N GLU A 96 4.06 -8.24 -12.76
CA GLU A 96 2.85 -8.18 -13.59
C GLU A 96 1.88 -7.12 -13.08
N GLY A 97 1.70 -7.03 -11.76
CA GLY A 97 0.92 -5.98 -11.11
C GLY A 97 1.40 -4.58 -11.49
N LYS A 98 2.73 -4.35 -11.54
CA LYS A 98 3.30 -3.07 -11.97
C LYS A 98 2.94 -2.70 -13.41
N LYS A 99 2.91 -3.66 -14.33
CA LYS A 99 2.54 -3.42 -15.74
C LYS A 99 1.08 -2.97 -15.83
N ILE A 100 0.17 -3.71 -15.21
CA ILE A 100 -1.26 -3.42 -15.23
C ILE A 100 -1.56 -2.12 -14.48
N ALA A 101 -1.00 -1.95 -13.28
CA ALA A 101 -1.19 -0.75 -12.48
C ALA A 101 -0.69 0.51 -13.21
N SER A 102 0.39 0.42 -13.99
CA SER A 102 0.87 1.54 -14.82
C SER A 102 -0.13 1.94 -15.91
N LEU A 103 -0.78 0.97 -16.56
CA LEU A 103 -1.83 1.22 -17.55
C LEU A 103 -3.06 1.86 -16.88
N LEU A 104 -3.55 1.25 -15.81
CA LEU A 104 -4.67 1.76 -15.02
C LEU A 104 -4.40 3.16 -14.48
N TYR A 105 -3.17 3.45 -14.03
CA TYR A 105 -2.79 4.76 -13.53
C TYR A 105 -2.82 5.84 -14.63
N LYS A 106 -2.42 5.50 -15.86
CA LYS A 106 -2.49 6.42 -17.01
C LYS A 106 -3.93 6.72 -17.39
N GLU A 107 -4.81 5.70 -17.39
CA GLU A 107 -6.25 5.87 -17.62
C GLU A 107 -6.87 6.76 -16.55
N TYR A 108 -6.61 6.43 -15.28
CA TYR A 108 -7.09 7.21 -14.14
C TYR A 108 -6.72 8.71 -14.22
N LYS A 109 -5.49 9.03 -14.64
CA LYS A 109 -5.00 10.40 -14.80
C LYS A 109 -5.57 11.13 -16.03
N ARG A 110 -6.17 10.41 -16.98
CA ARG A 110 -6.85 11.03 -18.13
C ARG A 110 -8.29 11.40 -17.78
N GLU A 111 -8.91 10.63 -16.90
CA GLU A 111 -10.31 10.79 -16.49
C GLU A 111 -10.50 11.75 -15.31
N ASN A 112 -9.44 12.02 -14.53
CA ASN A 112 -9.42 12.92 -13.36
C ASN A 112 -8.33 13.97 -13.50
#